data_AF-A0AAD8CFG5-F1
#
_entry.id   AF-A0AAD8CFG5-F1
#
_cell.length_a   1.000
_cell.length_b   1.000
_cell.length_c   1.000
_cell.angle_alpha   90.00
_cell.angle_beta   90.00
_cell.angle_gamma   90.00
#
_symmetry.space_group_name_H-M   'P 1'
#
loop_
_entity.id
_entity.type
_entity.pdbx_description
1 polymer ?
#
loop_
_entity_poly.entity_id
_entity_poly.type
_entity_poly.pdbx_seq_one_letter_code
_entity_poly.pdbx_strand_id
1 'polypeptide(L)'
;MFKNKKAWFSQSVSRRVCDLWVAEGGMITNLFTADYIFSEDASNPDTQRIYQSLDYVENRITVFHASYLSACEKSKNKRAVSMGHFVLPPAHVQKDIKAEFGCFIWEKEDCLTTKEVPCDRLTLVKGKKNKDLQQTCGSKTSERGMTCCNLQQYPVNNMVTGYVFIDEMKKYSGELHDFTPGDARYSVYRAHCEKYILPSGKNRRDRIHTN
;
A
#
# COMPACT_ATOMS: atom_id res chain seq x y z
N MET A 1 13.09 -7.04 -22.16
CA MET A 1 12.52 -5.72 -21.76
C MET A 1 13.62 -4.69 -21.53
N PHE A 2 14.81 -5.15 -21.14
CA PHE A 2 15.92 -4.31 -20.74
C PHE A 2 17.00 -4.20 -21.83
N LYS A 3 16.67 -4.60 -23.06
CA LYS A 3 17.60 -4.57 -24.20
C LYS A 3 18.26 -3.20 -24.31
N ASN A 4 19.59 -3.19 -24.28
CA ASN A 4 20.46 -2.01 -24.36
C ASN A 4 20.33 -1.00 -23.20
N LYS A 5 19.68 -1.36 -22.09
CA LYS A 5 19.63 -0.53 -20.88
C LYS A 5 20.79 -0.89 -19.96
N LYS A 6 21.37 0.12 -19.30
CA LYS A 6 22.46 -0.07 -18.35
C LYS A 6 21.96 0.06 -16.92
N ALA A 7 22.34 -0.87 -16.06
CA ALA A 7 21.98 -0.81 -14.65
C ALA A 7 23.18 -1.06 -13.74
N TRP A 8 23.15 -0.39 -12.60
CA TRP A 8 24.01 -0.68 -11.46
C TRP A 8 23.17 -1.34 -10.37
N PHE A 9 23.76 -2.33 -9.69
CA PHE A 9 23.12 -3.09 -8.62
C PHE A 9 23.94 -2.94 -7.34
N SER A 10 23.25 -2.65 -6.24
CA SER A 10 23.84 -2.70 -4.91
C SER A 10 24.27 -4.12 -4.55
N GLN A 11 25.26 -4.22 -3.67
CA GLN A 11 25.70 -5.45 -3.01
C GLN A 11 24.58 -6.15 -2.25
N SER A 12 23.52 -5.43 -1.90
CA SER A 12 22.34 -6.02 -1.27
C SER A 12 21.50 -6.86 -2.22
N VAL A 13 21.67 -6.71 -3.54
CA VAL A 13 20.82 -7.37 -4.53
C VAL A 13 21.32 -8.79 -4.79
N SER A 14 20.40 -9.76 -4.78
CA SER A 14 20.77 -11.14 -5.05
C SER A 14 21.24 -11.35 -6.50
N ARG A 15 22.20 -12.27 -6.72
CA ARG A 15 22.70 -12.57 -8.07
C ARG A 15 21.60 -13.01 -9.03
N ARG A 16 20.57 -13.72 -8.54
CA ARG A 16 19.43 -14.17 -9.35
C ARG A 16 18.73 -13.00 -10.03
N VAL A 17 18.57 -11.89 -9.32
CA VAL A 17 17.92 -10.68 -9.85
C VAL A 17 18.82 -10.00 -10.89
N CYS A 18 20.14 -9.99 -10.68
CA CYS A 18 21.10 -9.53 -11.68
C CYS A 18 21.07 -10.40 -12.95
N ASP A 19 20.96 -11.72 -12.80
CA ASP A 19 20.89 -12.66 -13.93
C ASP A 19 19.60 -12.44 -14.74
N LEU A 20 18.47 -12.13 -14.09
CA LEU A 20 17.22 -11.76 -14.76
C LEU A 20 17.39 -10.52 -15.65
N TRP A 21 18.10 -9.51 -15.17
CA TRP A 21 18.39 -8.30 -15.95
C TRP A 21 19.18 -8.62 -17.22
N VAL A 22 20.25 -9.41 -17.07
CA VAL A 22 21.11 -9.82 -18.18
C VAL A 22 20.36 -10.72 -19.17
N ALA A 23 19.58 -11.69 -18.68
CA ALA A 23 18.77 -12.58 -19.50
C ALA A 23 17.74 -11.84 -20.38
N GLU A 24 17.20 -10.72 -19.87
CA GLU A 24 16.27 -9.85 -20.60
C GLU A 24 16.97 -8.79 -21.49
N GLY A 25 18.30 -8.92 -21.67
CA GLY A 25 19.13 -8.13 -22.57
C GLY A 25 19.75 -6.86 -21.99
N GLY A 26 19.71 -6.71 -20.66
CA GLY A 26 20.31 -5.57 -19.95
C GLY A 26 21.82 -5.71 -19.78
N MET A 27 22.50 -4.57 -19.62
CA MET A 27 23.94 -4.51 -19.32
C MET A 27 24.16 -4.07 -17.87
N ILE A 28 25.06 -4.75 -17.17
CA ILE A 28 25.49 -4.33 -15.83
C ILE A 28 26.71 -3.44 -15.97
N THR A 29 26.68 -2.24 -15.40
CA THR A 29 27.75 -1.25 -15.54
C THR A 29 28.10 -0.62 -14.20
N ASN A 30 29.09 0.28 -14.19
CA ASN A 30 29.38 1.10 -13.02
C ASN A 30 28.27 2.13 -12.77
N LEU A 31 28.25 2.69 -11.56
CA LEU A 31 27.26 3.67 -11.12
C LEU A 31 27.17 4.89 -12.06
N PHE A 32 28.31 5.40 -12.53
CA PHE A 32 28.40 6.62 -13.34
C PHE A 32 27.92 6.47 -14.78
N THR A 33 27.79 5.25 -15.29
CA THR A 33 27.32 4.98 -16.66
C THR A 33 25.99 4.26 -16.71
N ALA A 34 25.43 3.93 -15.55
CA ALA A 34 24.15 3.23 -15.43
C ALA A 34 22.99 4.22 -15.64
N ASP A 35 21.97 3.76 -16.36
CA ASP A 35 20.71 4.48 -16.52
C ASP A 35 19.73 4.19 -15.36
N TYR A 36 19.90 3.03 -14.73
CA TYR A 36 19.05 2.54 -13.64
C TYR A 36 19.90 2.07 -12.45
N ILE A 37 19.41 2.33 -11.25
CA ILE A 37 20.09 1.97 -10.01
C ILE A 37 19.13 1.14 -9.16
N PHE A 38 19.53 -0.09 -8.86
CA PHE A 38 18.71 -1.02 -8.09
C PHE A 38 19.37 -1.39 -6.76
N SER A 39 18.56 -1.46 -5.71
CA SER A 39 18.94 -1.92 -4.37
C SER A 39 17.79 -2.70 -3.75
N GLU A 40 18.08 -3.67 -2.88
CA GLU A 40 17.06 -4.38 -2.08
C GLU A 40 16.93 -3.75 -0.68
N ASP A 41 18.02 -3.21 -0.11
CA ASP A 41 17.94 -2.58 1.20
C ASP A 41 18.62 -1.21 1.21
N ALA A 42 17.81 -0.20 1.56
CA ALA A 42 18.22 1.19 1.63
C ALA A 42 19.28 1.46 2.70
N SER A 43 19.42 0.59 3.69
CA SER A 43 20.40 0.71 4.78
C SER A 43 21.79 0.21 4.39
N ASN A 44 21.94 -0.43 3.22
CA ASN A 44 23.25 -0.91 2.77
C ASN A 44 24.23 0.23 2.53
N PRO A 45 25.51 0.03 2.84
CA PRO A 45 26.52 1.09 2.82
C PRO A 45 26.76 1.66 1.41
N ASP A 46 26.59 0.87 0.36
CA ASP A 46 26.69 1.36 -1.01
C ASP A 46 25.47 2.19 -1.44
N THR A 47 24.26 1.76 -1.08
CA THR A 47 23.03 2.53 -1.32
C THR A 47 23.00 3.82 -0.49
N GLN A 48 23.49 3.78 0.76
CA GLN A 48 23.64 4.95 1.62
C GLN A 48 24.60 5.99 1.02
N ARG A 49 25.72 5.54 0.41
CA ARG A 49 26.64 6.44 -0.31
C ARG A 49 25.94 7.17 -1.46
N ILE A 50 24.98 6.53 -2.13
CA ILE A 50 24.19 7.17 -3.19
C ILE A 50 23.27 8.24 -2.59
N TYR A 51 22.55 7.95 -1.49
CA TYR A 51 21.69 8.96 -0.85
C TYR A 51 22.45 10.18 -0.31
N GLN A 52 23.72 10.01 0.03
CA GLN A 52 24.60 11.09 0.49
C GLN A 52 25.30 11.83 -0.68
N SER A 53 25.16 11.35 -1.91
CA SER A 53 25.79 11.96 -3.08
C SER A 53 25.06 13.23 -3.51
N LEU A 54 25.80 14.15 -4.13
CA LEU A 54 25.24 15.37 -4.71
C LEU A 54 24.19 15.07 -5.79
N ASP A 55 24.42 14.02 -6.58
CA ASP A 55 23.49 13.60 -7.65
C ASP A 55 22.10 13.23 -7.11
N TYR A 56 22.02 12.65 -5.92
CA TYR A 56 20.75 12.33 -5.29
C TYR A 56 20.05 13.59 -4.76
N VAL A 57 20.79 14.46 -4.07
CA VAL A 57 20.27 15.73 -3.51
C VAL A 57 19.76 16.66 -4.63
N GLU A 58 20.42 16.68 -5.78
CA GLU A 58 20.03 17.46 -6.95
C GLU A 58 18.97 16.75 -7.82
N ASN A 59 18.37 15.65 -7.34
CA ASN A 59 17.36 14.84 -8.05
C ASN A 59 17.82 14.33 -9.42
N ARG A 60 19.13 14.15 -9.64
CA ARG A 60 19.67 13.53 -10.87
C ARG A 60 19.60 12.01 -10.85
N ILE A 61 19.56 11.42 -9.65
CA ILE A 61 19.55 9.98 -9.44
C ILE A 61 18.36 9.56 -8.59
N THR A 62 17.70 8.49 -9.00
CA THR A 62 16.66 7.80 -8.23
C THR A 62 17.05 6.33 -8.04
N VAL A 63 16.95 5.85 -6.81
CA VAL A 63 17.18 4.44 -6.47
C VAL A 63 15.86 3.68 -6.53
N PHE A 64 15.86 2.50 -7.16
CA PHE A 64 14.70 1.62 -7.25
C PHE A 64 14.91 0.33 -6.47
N HIS A 65 13.83 -0.24 -5.95
CA HIS A 65 13.82 -1.53 -5.31
C HIS A 65 13.97 -2.65 -6.34
N ALA A 66 14.87 -3.61 -6.10
CA ALA A 66 15.18 -4.66 -7.07
C ALA A 66 13.99 -5.60 -7.37
N SER A 67 13.00 -5.70 -6.46
CA SER A 67 11.73 -6.44 -6.71
C SER A 67 10.96 -5.96 -7.93
N TYR A 68 11.27 -4.78 -8.48
CA TYR A 68 10.77 -4.37 -9.79
C TYR A 68 11.03 -5.45 -10.85
N LEU A 69 12.24 -6.03 -10.86
CA LEU A 69 12.63 -7.04 -11.85
C LEU A 69 11.83 -8.34 -11.67
N SER A 70 11.66 -8.79 -10.42
CA SER A 70 10.83 -9.94 -10.09
C SER A 70 9.37 -9.73 -10.46
N ALA A 71 8.84 -8.51 -10.25
CA ALA A 71 7.48 -8.16 -10.65
C ALA A 71 7.32 -8.14 -12.18
N CYS A 72 8.35 -7.70 -12.91
CA CYS A 72 8.36 -7.72 -14.37
C CYS A 72 8.39 -9.14 -14.93
N GLU A 73 9.11 -10.06 -14.29
CA GLU A 73 9.12 -11.49 -14.64
C GLU A 73 7.75 -12.13 -14.41
N LYS A 74 7.12 -11.88 -13.26
CA LYS A 74 5.80 -12.41 -12.91
C LYS A 74 4.68 -11.85 -13.80
N SER A 75 4.86 -10.67 -14.39
CA SER A 75 3.86 -10.04 -15.24
C SER A 75 3.83 -10.64 -16.64
N LYS A 76 2.65 -11.15 -17.05
CA LYS A 76 2.39 -11.58 -18.44
C LYS A 76 2.51 -10.44 -19.45
N ASN A 77 2.30 -9.19 -19.01
CA ASN A 77 2.44 -8.00 -19.84
C ASN A 77 3.64 -7.18 -19.39
N LYS A 78 4.69 -7.18 -20.21
CA LYS A 78 5.95 -6.48 -19.95
C LYS A 78 5.79 -4.94 -19.84
N ARG A 79 4.66 -4.35 -20.24
CA ARG A 79 4.39 -2.90 -20.07
C ARG A 79 3.49 -2.56 -18.89
N ALA A 80 3.01 -3.55 -18.15
CA ALA A 80 2.04 -3.32 -17.07
C ALA A 80 2.67 -2.86 -15.75
N VAL A 81 3.97 -3.10 -15.55
CA VAL A 81 4.63 -2.79 -14.27
C VAL A 81 5.25 -1.40 -14.31
N SER A 82 4.61 -0.46 -13.62
CA SER A 82 5.13 0.91 -13.47
C SER A 82 6.31 0.94 -12.50
N MET A 83 7.47 1.38 -12.98
CA MET A 83 8.70 1.47 -12.20
C MET A 83 8.59 2.45 -11.01
N GLY A 84 7.74 3.47 -11.11
CA GLY A 84 7.51 4.43 -10.03
C GLY A 84 6.95 3.82 -8.74
N HIS A 85 6.31 2.64 -8.82
CA HIS A 85 5.87 1.91 -7.63
C HIS A 85 7.00 1.20 -6.88
N PHE A 86 8.23 1.30 -7.36
CA PHE A 86 9.40 0.64 -6.78
C PHE A 86 10.49 1.67 -6.44
N VAL A 87 10.16 2.94 -6.26
CA VAL A 87 11.15 3.92 -5.77
C VAL A 87 11.57 3.53 -4.36
N LEU A 88 12.87 3.39 -4.11
CA LEU A 88 13.41 3.08 -2.81
C LEU A 88 13.92 4.37 -2.15
N PRO A 89 13.18 4.95 -1.18
CA PRO A 89 13.65 6.12 -0.46
C PRO A 89 14.61 5.73 0.69
N PRO A 90 15.34 6.70 1.27
CA PRO A 90 16.19 6.45 2.44
C PRO A 90 15.40 5.85 3.62
N ALA A 91 16.07 5.02 4.43
CA ALA A 91 15.43 4.23 5.47
C ALA A 91 14.65 5.06 6.52
N HIS A 92 15.08 6.29 6.82
CA HIS A 92 14.34 7.18 7.72
C HIS A 92 13.04 7.68 7.06
N VAL A 93 13.09 8.09 5.79
CA VAL A 93 11.91 8.50 5.00
C VAL A 93 10.92 7.35 4.85
N GLN A 94 11.41 6.12 4.69
CA GLN A 94 10.56 4.94 4.65
C GLN A 94 9.69 4.78 5.90
N LYS A 95 10.23 5.08 7.09
CA LYS A 95 9.47 4.96 8.35
C LYS A 95 8.29 5.92 8.37
N ASP A 96 8.52 7.16 7.92
CA ASP A 96 7.49 8.20 7.88
C ASP A 96 6.41 7.87 6.84
N ILE A 97 6.82 7.44 5.64
CA ILE A 97 5.88 7.00 4.60
C ILE A 97 5.04 5.80 5.09
N LYS A 98 5.66 4.85 5.78
CA LYS A 98 4.96 3.69 6.33
C LYS A 98 3.96 4.06 7.42
N ALA A 99 4.30 5.03 8.27
CA ALA A 99 3.42 5.50 9.31
C ALA A 99 2.15 6.16 8.72
N GLU A 100 2.28 6.86 7.59
CA GLU A 100 1.19 7.60 6.97
C GLU A 100 0.37 6.76 5.96
N PHE A 101 1.05 6.01 5.09
CA PHE A 101 0.44 5.33 3.93
C PHE A 101 0.50 3.81 3.99
N GLY A 102 1.20 3.24 4.99
CA GLY A 102 1.38 1.79 5.14
C GLY A 102 2.56 1.22 4.35
N CYS A 103 2.62 -0.12 4.26
CA CYS A 103 3.76 -0.83 3.69
C CYS A 103 3.89 -0.66 2.18
N PHE A 104 5.14 -0.71 1.70
CA PHE A 104 5.43 -0.67 0.28
C PHE A 104 4.97 -1.94 -0.44
N ILE A 105 4.72 -1.85 -1.75
CA ILE A 105 4.21 -3.00 -2.53
C ILE A 105 5.18 -4.18 -2.56
N TRP A 106 6.49 -3.90 -2.46
CA TRP A 106 7.53 -4.92 -2.50
C TRP A 106 7.78 -5.60 -1.15
N GLU A 107 7.19 -5.11 -0.06
CA GLU A 107 7.28 -5.74 1.28
C GLU A 107 6.21 -6.80 1.50
N LYS A 108 5.16 -6.80 0.67
CA LYS A 108 3.99 -7.68 0.83
C LYS A 108 4.29 -9.15 0.50
N GLU A 109 5.38 -9.43 -0.22
CA GLU A 109 5.79 -10.82 -0.52
C GLU A 109 6.40 -11.51 0.72
N ASP A 110 7.08 -10.77 1.60
CA ASP A 110 7.69 -11.32 2.83
C ASP A 110 6.68 -11.56 3.96
N CYS A 111 5.49 -10.94 3.85
CA CYS A 111 4.40 -11.07 4.82
C CYS A 111 3.70 -12.43 4.76
N LEU A 112 3.83 -13.18 3.64
CA LEU A 112 3.19 -14.48 3.47
C LEU A 112 4.01 -15.65 4.06
N THR A 113 5.22 -15.38 4.57
CA THR A 113 6.15 -16.40 5.07
C THR A 113 6.49 -16.30 6.55
N THR A 114 5.94 -15.34 7.29
CA THR A 114 6.12 -15.26 8.74
C THR A 114 4.78 -15.41 9.45
N LYS A 115 4.50 -16.66 9.85
CA LYS A 115 3.52 -17.10 10.87
C LYS A 115 2.17 -16.37 10.87
N GLU A 116 1.12 -17.10 10.54
CA GLU A 116 -0.24 -16.82 10.98
C GLU A 116 -0.24 -16.32 12.43
N VAL A 117 -0.55 -15.04 12.61
CA VAL A 117 -1.00 -14.53 13.90
C VAL A 117 -2.53 -14.53 13.80
N PRO A 118 -3.23 -15.41 14.54
CA PRO A 118 -4.68 -15.35 14.61
C PRO A 118 -5.06 -14.00 15.23
N CYS A 119 -5.73 -13.16 14.45
CA CYS A 119 -6.38 -11.98 14.98
C CYS A 119 -7.67 -12.41 15.69
N ASP A 120 -7.52 -13.01 16.86
CA ASP A 120 -8.62 -13.20 17.80
C ASP A 120 -9.01 -11.85 18.38
N ARG A 121 -10.21 -11.38 18.02
CA ARG A 121 -11.27 -10.92 18.94
C ARG A 121 -12.38 -10.21 18.19
N LEU A 122 -13.39 -10.99 17.78
CA LEU A 122 -14.77 -10.54 17.81
C LEU A 122 -15.60 -11.61 18.51
N THR A 123 -15.80 -11.44 19.81
CA THR A 123 -16.79 -12.22 20.57
C THR A 123 -18.18 -11.80 20.11
N LEU A 124 -18.77 -12.56 19.19
CA LEU A 124 -20.17 -12.47 18.83
C LEU A 124 -21.01 -13.18 19.90
N VAL A 125 -21.83 -12.40 20.59
CA VAL A 125 -22.88 -12.88 21.49
C VAL A 125 -23.86 -13.75 20.70
N LYS A 126 -24.16 -14.93 21.26
CA LYS A 126 -25.04 -15.98 20.74
C LYS A 126 -26.38 -15.45 20.19
N GLY A 127 -26.71 -15.84 18.96
CA GLY A 127 -28.04 -15.83 18.38
C GLY A 127 -28.29 -17.13 17.61
N LYS A 128 -29.48 -17.72 17.75
CA LYS A 128 -29.81 -19.13 17.49
C LYS A 128 -29.97 -19.52 16.01
N LYS A 129 -29.84 -20.84 15.79
CA LYS A 129 -29.91 -21.68 14.57
C LYS A 129 -31.14 -21.47 13.66
N ASN A 130 -30.94 -21.62 12.33
CA ASN A 130 -31.63 -22.57 11.41
C ASN A 130 -31.10 -22.34 9.97
N LYS A 131 -30.35 -23.27 9.38
CA LYS A 131 -30.72 -24.39 8.48
C LYS A 131 -31.14 -24.00 7.05
N ASP A 132 -30.30 -24.48 6.13
CA ASP A 132 -30.51 -24.90 4.74
C ASP A 132 -30.97 -23.87 3.69
N LEU A 133 -30.09 -23.56 2.72
CA LEU A 133 -30.22 -24.08 1.35
C LEU A 133 -28.94 -23.82 0.54
N GLN A 134 -28.25 -24.90 0.16
CA GLN A 134 -27.26 -24.86 -0.92
C GLN A 134 -28.01 -24.80 -2.25
N GLN A 135 -27.63 -23.91 -3.16
CA GLN A 135 -27.88 -24.17 -4.58
C GLN A 135 -26.68 -23.78 -5.44
N THR A 136 -26.21 -24.81 -6.12
CA THR A 136 -25.05 -24.90 -6.99
C THR A 136 -25.34 -24.33 -8.38
N CYS A 137 -24.25 -23.91 -9.00
CA CYS A 137 -23.99 -23.20 -10.25
C CYS A 137 -24.67 -23.61 -11.58
N GLY A 138 -24.68 -22.63 -12.50
CA GLY A 138 -24.53 -22.77 -13.96
C GLY A 138 -25.15 -21.57 -14.71
N SER A 139 -24.63 -21.02 -15.81
CA SER A 139 -23.37 -21.16 -16.55
C SER A 139 -23.37 -20.06 -17.64
N LYS A 140 -22.20 -19.46 -17.93
CA LYS A 140 -21.75 -18.84 -19.22
C LYS A 140 -22.51 -17.59 -19.72
N THR A 141 -21.90 -16.42 -19.91
CA THR A 141 -20.88 -16.11 -20.93
C THR A 141 -20.42 -14.63 -20.81
N SER A 142 -19.21 -14.39 -21.29
CA SER A 142 -18.69 -13.15 -21.92
C SER A 142 -18.26 -11.94 -21.07
N GLU A 143 -16.95 -11.69 -21.18
CA GLU A 143 -16.28 -10.39 -21.27
C GLU A 143 -16.15 -9.46 -20.04
N ARG A 144 -14.87 -9.22 -19.70
CA ARG A 144 -14.29 -7.96 -19.19
C ARG A 144 -14.78 -7.48 -17.83
N GLY A 145 -14.07 -7.92 -16.78
CA GLY A 145 -14.19 -7.36 -15.43
C GLY A 145 -12.83 -7.04 -14.84
N MET A 146 -12.43 -5.78 -14.95
CA MET A 146 -11.34 -5.18 -14.19
C MET A 146 -11.58 -5.43 -12.71
N THR A 147 -10.67 -6.13 -12.01
CA THR A 147 -10.80 -6.36 -10.56
C THR A 147 -10.35 -5.10 -9.83
N CYS A 148 -11.15 -4.04 -9.93
CA CYS A 148 -11.09 -2.91 -9.03
C CYS A 148 -11.50 -3.41 -7.64
N CYS A 149 -10.53 -3.35 -6.71
CA CYS A 149 -10.65 -3.26 -5.25
C CYS A 149 -11.80 -4.06 -4.60
N ASN A 150 -11.45 -5.01 -3.72
CA ASN A 150 -12.38 -5.67 -2.79
C ASN A 150 -13.27 -4.65 -2.06
N LEU A 151 -14.49 -4.44 -2.57
CA LEU A 151 -15.58 -3.68 -1.93
C LEU A 151 -16.30 -4.51 -0.85
N GLN A 152 -15.65 -5.56 -0.33
CA GLN A 152 -16.29 -6.52 0.58
C GLN A 152 -16.39 -6.05 2.04
N GLN A 153 -16.03 -4.81 2.35
CA GLN A 153 -16.22 -4.21 3.69
C GLN A 153 -17.38 -3.22 3.77
N TYR A 154 -18.34 -3.23 2.85
CA TYR A 154 -19.60 -2.51 3.06
C TYR A 154 -20.63 -3.46 3.69
N PRO A 155 -21.28 -3.10 4.82
CA PRO A 155 -22.29 -3.94 5.44
C PRO A 155 -23.42 -4.20 4.44
N VAL A 156 -23.60 -5.47 4.04
CA VAL A 156 -24.56 -5.86 3.00
C VAL A 156 -26.03 -5.58 3.41
N ASN A 157 -26.27 -5.29 4.70
CA ASN A 157 -27.58 -4.86 5.20
C ASN A 157 -27.89 -3.36 4.97
N ASN A 158 -26.98 -2.60 4.37
CA ASN A 158 -27.18 -1.18 4.10
C ASN A 158 -27.56 -0.90 2.63
N MET A 159 -28.05 -1.92 1.90
CA MET A 159 -28.70 -1.74 0.62
C MET A 159 -30.07 -1.08 0.84
N VAL A 160 -30.08 0.23 1.03
CA VAL A 160 -31.31 1.02 0.91
C VAL A 160 -31.79 0.88 -0.52
N THR A 161 -32.87 0.13 -0.73
CA THR A 161 -33.55 0.02 -2.01
C THR A 161 -34.34 1.31 -2.25
N GLY A 162 -34.26 1.88 -3.45
CA GLY A 162 -34.96 3.11 -3.82
C GLY A 162 -34.09 4.25 -4.37
N TYR A 163 -32.79 4.03 -4.60
CA TYR A 163 -31.99 4.97 -5.39
C TYR A 163 -32.41 4.91 -6.87
N VAL A 164 -32.61 6.09 -7.45
CA VAL A 164 -32.87 6.25 -8.87
C VAL A 164 -31.61 5.96 -9.68
N PHE A 165 -31.76 5.39 -10.88
CA PHE A 165 -30.64 5.19 -11.78
C PHE A 165 -30.02 6.53 -12.19
N ILE A 166 -28.77 6.52 -12.64
CA ILE A 166 -28.05 7.74 -13.02
C ILE A 166 -28.81 8.54 -14.10
N ASP A 167 -29.51 7.84 -15.00
CA ASP A 167 -30.31 8.42 -16.08
C ASP A 167 -31.59 9.12 -15.56
N GLU A 168 -32.02 8.78 -14.36
CA GLU A 168 -33.19 9.35 -13.67
C GLU A 168 -32.80 10.45 -12.66
N MET A 169 -31.51 10.73 -12.46
CA MET A 169 -31.07 11.80 -11.58
C MET A 169 -31.38 13.18 -12.18
N LYS A 170 -31.97 14.06 -11.37
CA LYS A 170 -32.17 15.46 -11.75
C LYS A 170 -30.81 16.13 -11.94
N LYS A 171 -30.56 16.68 -13.12
CA LYS A 171 -29.37 17.49 -13.38
C LYS A 171 -29.40 18.74 -12.50
N TYR A 172 -28.29 19.02 -11.84
CA TYR A 172 -28.12 20.25 -11.08
C TYR A 172 -28.10 21.44 -12.05
N SER A 173 -28.92 22.46 -11.77
CA SER A 173 -29.07 23.65 -12.61
C SER A 173 -28.59 24.95 -11.93
N GLY A 174 -27.96 24.85 -10.75
CA GLY A 174 -27.37 26.00 -10.07
C GLY A 174 -25.94 26.28 -10.53
N GLU A 175 -25.40 27.40 -10.10
CA GLU A 175 -23.98 27.70 -10.27
C GLU A 175 -23.15 26.80 -9.35
N LEU A 176 -22.11 26.18 -9.91
CA LEU A 176 -21.11 25.47 -9.12
C LEU A 176 -20.11 26.51 -8.62
N HIS A 177 -19.97 26.60 -7.30
CA HIS A 177 -18.93 27.39 -6.67
C HIS A 177 -17.86 26.48 -6.11
N ASP A 178 -16.61 26.80 -6.41
CA ASP A 178 -15.48 26.12 -5.81
C ASP A 178 -15.49 26.39 -4.30
N PHE A 179 -15.43 25.31 -3.53
CA PHE A 179 -15.30 25.43 -2.09
C PHE A 179 -13.88 25.88 -1.75
N THR A 180 -13.74 27.14 -1.32
CA THR A 180 -12.48 27.68 -0.80
C THR A 180 -12.57 27.71 0.73
N PRO A 181 -11.77 26.91 1.45
CA PRO A 181 -11.81 26.89 2.91
C PRO A 181 -11.52 28.29 3.49
N GLY A 182 -12.46 28.83 4.26
CA GLY A 182 -12.30 30.10 4.99
C GLY A 182 -12.93 31.34 4.36
N ASP A 183 -13.39 31.28 3.10
CA ASP A 183 -13.93 32.45 2.39
C ASP A 183 -15.47 32.47 2.31
N ALA A 184 -16.12 31.31 2.46
CA ALA A 184 -17.57 31.20 2.58
C ALA A 184 -17.98 31.04 4.05
N ARG A 185 -19.17 31.52 4.43
CA ARG A 185 -19.78 31.43 5.78
C ARG A 185 -20.05 29.99 6.28
N TYR A 186 -19.36 28.99 5.72
CA TYR A 186 -19.40 27.60 6.10
C TYR A 186 -18.13 27.25 6.87
N SER A 187 -18.24 27.05 8.18
CA SER A 187 -17.15 26.53 9.00
C SER A 187 -17.16 25.00 8.93
N VAL A 188 -16.06 24.41 8.47
CA VAL A 188 -15.85 22.95 8.53
C VAL A 188 -15.06 22.65 9.79
N TYR A 189 -15.66 21.94 10.75
CA TYR A 189 -14.94 21.43 11.91
C TYR A 189 -14.57 19.97 11.68
N ARG A 190 -13.31 19.62 11.98
CA ARG A 190 -12.92 18.22 12.12
C ARG A 190 -13.53 17.73 13.42
N ALA A 191 -14.51 16.83 13.35
CA ALA A 191 -15.00 16.15 14.53
C ALA A 191 -13.83 15.34 15.12
N HIS A 192 -13.23 15.84 16.20
CA HIS A 192 -12.29 15.07 16.99
C HIS A 192 -13.13 14.00 17.70
N CYS A 193 -13.07 12.75 17.25
CA CYS A 193 -13.55 11.64 18.04
C CYS A 193 -12.62 11.52 19.26
N GLU A 194 -12.95 12.21 20.34
CA GLU A 194 -12.45 11.88 21.67
C GLU A 194 -12.91 10.45 21.98
N LYS A 195 -11.97 9.51 21.93
CA LYS A 195 -12.17 8.22 22.56
C LYS A 195 -12.28 8.51 24.05
N TYR A 196 -13.48 8.36 24.61
CA TYR A 196 -13.71 8.33 26.05
C TYR A 196 -12.74 7.31 26.67
N ILE A 197 -11.66 7.81 27.27
CA ILE A 197 -10.94 7.05 28.30
C ILE A 197 -11.84 7.14 29.52
N LEU A 198 -12.64 6.10 29.74
CA LEU A 198 -13.29 5.88 31.03
C LEU A 198 -12.19 5.68 32.08
N PRO A 199 -12.19 6.41 33.21
CA PRO A 199 -11.28 6.14 34.30
C PRO A 199 -11.77 4.88 35.03
N SER A 200 -11.07 3.76 34.82
CA SER A 200 -11.26 2.56 35.63
C SER A 200 -10.39 2.63 36.87
N GLY A 201 -10.99 2.41 38.04
CA GLY A 201 -10.28 1.81 39.16
C GLY A 201 -9.97 2.71 40.35
N LYS A 202 -10.99 2.87 41.21
CA LYS A 202 -10.94 3.18 42.64
C LYS A 202 -9.58 2.90 43.32
N ASN A 203 -8.97 3.96 43.86
CA ASN A 203 -8.01 3.87 44.96
C ASN A 203 -8.72 3.25 46.19
N ARG A 204 -8.41 1.98 46.48
CA ARG A 204 -8.63 1.41 47.82
C ARG A 204 -7.33 1.51 48.60
N ARG A 205 -7.45 2.15 49.76
CA ARG A 205 -6.41 2.44 50.74
C ARG A 205 -5.97 1.13 51.37
N ASP A 206 -4.70 0.77 51.23
CA ASP A 206 -4.05 -0.14 52.17
C ASP A 206 -3.27 0.69 53.18
N ARG A 207 -3.79 0.63 54.41
CA ARG A 207 -3.29 1.28 55.61
C ARG A 207 -2.16 0.40 56.14
N ILE A 208 -0.92 0.75 55.83
CA ILE A 208 0.25 0.20 56.54
C ILE A 208 0.57 1.18 57.67
N HIS A 209 0.30 0.78 58.91
CA HIS A 209 0.92 1.38 60.09
C HIS A 209 2.21 0.61 60.37
N THR A 210 3.34 1.31 60.33
CA THR A 210 4.59 0.89 60.96
C THR A 210 5.01 1.98 61.93
N ASN A 211 5.35 1.51 63.14
CA ASN A 211 5.74 2.19 64.38
C ASN A 211 4.61 2.79 65.23
#